data_AF-A0A484HS81-F1
#
_entry.id   AF-A0A484HS81-F1
#
_cell.length_a   1.000
_cell.length_b   1.000
_cell.length_c   1.000
_cell.angle_alpha   90.00
_cell.angle_beta   90.00
_cell.angle_gamma   90.00
#
_symmetry.space_group_name_H-M   'P 1'
#
loop_
_entity.id
_entity.type
_entity.pdbx_description
1 polymer ?
#
loop_
_entity_poly.entity_id
_entity_poly.type
_entity_poly.pdbx_seq_one_letter_code
_entity_poly.pdbx_strand_id
1 'polypeptide(L)'
;MVIKLEGTVINTFHLEGGKNKKGEEYEASDKVQLLGSLELPNGQIKNELIDLKVEDASIYDAFKNKLISISCGAFPAGKNVVFYVRKGAKPVLADGL
;
A
#
# COMPACT_ATOMS: atom_id res chain seq x y z
N MET A 1 9.55 5.59 12.22
CA MET A 1 8.29 5.07 12.80
C MET A 1 7.83 3.86 11.99
N VAL A 2 7.36 2.79 12.63
CA VAL A 2 6.74 1.63 11.96
C VAL A 2 5.22 1.82 12.05
N ILE A 3 4.51 1.65 10.95
CA ILE A 3 3.05 1.74 10.90
C ILE A 3 2.53 0.36 10.54
N LYS A 4 1.49 -0.10 11.24
CA LYS A 4 0.73 -1.30 10.86
C LYS A 4 -0.40 -0.83 9.96
N LEU A 5 -0.41 -1.27 8.71
CA LEU A 5 -1.47 -0.98 7.76
C LEU A 5 -2.35 -2.21 7.63
N GLU A 6 -3.66 -2.01 7.78
CA GLU A 6 -4.69 -3.04 7.59
C GLU A 6 -5.60 -2.61 6.46
N GLY A 7 -5.92 -3.56 5.57
CA GLY A 7 -6.78 -3.28 4.42
C GLY A 7 -6.98 -4.50 3.54
N THR A 8 -8.06 -4.47 2.77
CA THR A 8 -8.40 -5.54 1.82
C THR A 8 -7.58 -5.39 0.56
N VAL A 9 -6.90 -6.45 0.11
CA VAL A 9 -6.14 -6.41 -1.15
C VAL A 9 -7.11 -6.35 -2.32
N ILE A 10 -7.08 -5.25 -3.07
CA ILE A 10 -7.94 -5.03 -4.23
C ILE A 10 -7.23 -5.38 -5.53
N ASN A 11 -5.97 -4.95 -5.67
CA ASN A 11 -5.22 -5.14 -6.90
C ASN A 11 -3.71 -5.18 -6.66
N THR A 12 -2.99 -5.74 -7.63
CA THR A 12 -1.53 -5.78 -7.73
C THR A 12 -1.15 -5.25 -9.11
N PHE A 13 -0.14 -4.39 -9.19
CA PHE A 13 0.28 -3.81 -10.47
C PHE A 13 1.75 -3.37 -10.47
N HIS A 14 2.35 -3.38 -11.65
CA HIS A 14 3.68 -2.86 -11.92
C HIS A 14 3.58 -1.48 -12.56
N LEU A 15 4.38 -0.53 -12.09
CA LEU A 15 4.60 0.74 -12.76
C LEU A 15 5.97 0.74 -13.40
N GLU A 16 5.99 0.88 -14.72
CA GLU A 16 7.22 1.09 -15.49
C GLU A 16 7.92 2.38 -15.04
N GLY A 17 9.24 2.35 -14.97
CA GLY A 17 10.06 3.55 -14.74
C GLY A 17 10.03 4.49 -15.94
N GLY A 18 10.48 5.73 -15.75
CA GLY A 18 10.51 6.70 -16.84
C GLY A 18 10.93 8.10 -16.43
N LYS A 19 10.59 9.08 -17.27
CA LYS A 19 10.78 10.51 -16.98
C LYS A 19 9.44 11.20 -16.91
N ASN A 20 9.24 12.03 -15.89
CA ASN A 20 8.05 12.87 -15.83
C ASN A 20 8.18 14.07 -16.80
N LYS A 21 7.12 14.88 -16.94
CA LYS A 21 7.10 16.07 -17.83
C LYS A 21 8.16 17.13 -17.50
N LYS A 22 8.78 17.06 -16.32
CA LYS A 22 9.86 17.95 -15.88
C LYS A 22 11.26 17.35 -16.12
N GLY A 23 11.33 16.15 -16.69
CA GLY A 23 12.58 15.44 -16.96
C GLY A 23 13.13 14.66 -15.77
N GLU A 24 12.42 14.60 -14.64
CA GLU A 24 12.86 13.86 -13.46
C GLU A 24 12.63 12.35 -13.70
N GLU A 25 13.70 11.57 -13.52
CA GLU A 25 13.64 10.11 -13.61
C GLU A 25 12.92 9.54 -12.39
N TYR A 26 12.06 8.55 -12.63
CA TYR A 26 11.44 7.76 -11.58
C TYR A 26 11.63 6.28 -11.88
N GLU A 27 11.98 5.54 -10.84
CA GLU A 27 12.22 4.11 -10.91
C GLU A 27 10.92 3.33 -11.09
N ALA A 28 11.03 2.17 -11.74
CA ALA A 28 9.96 1.19 -11.77
C ALA A 28 9.58 0.77 -10.35
N SER A 29 8.32 0.42 -10.14
CA SER A 29 7.85 -0.02 -8.82
C SER A 29 6.67 -0.97 -8.88
N ASP A 30 6.76 -2.02 -8.08
CA ASP A 30 5.64 -2.89 -7.76
C ASP A 30 4.77 -2.27 -6.68
N LYS A 31 3.46 -2.40 -6.86
CA LYS A 31 2.46 -1.85 -5.96
C LYS A 31 1.33 -2.83 -5.69
N VAL A 32 0.79 -2.70 -4.48
CA VAL A 32 -0.43 -3.36 -4.04
C VAL A 32 -1.42 -2.27 -3.65
N GLN A 33 -2.64 -2.35 -4.18
CA GLN A 33 -3.72 -1.44 -3.83
C GLN A 33 -4.55 -2.06 -2.70
N LEU A 34 -4.57 -1.40 -1.55
CA LEU A 34 -5.34 -1.81 -0.38
C LEU A 34 -6.56 -0.90 -0.19
N LEU A 35 -7.72 -1.48 0.11
CA LEU A 35 -8.86 -0.74 0.62
C LEU A 35 -8.74 -0.66 2.14
N GLY A 36 -8.35 0.52 2.63
CA GLY A 36 -8.32 0.84 4.06
C GLY A 36 -9.61 1.52 4.51
N SER A 37 -9.87 1.48 5.81
CA SER A 37 -11.02 2.12 6.44
C SER A 37 -10.53 3.12 7.49
N LEU A 38 -11.01 4.35 7.42
CA LEU A 38 -10.76 5.40 8.39
C LEU A 38 -12.07 5.78 9.07
N GLU A 39 -12.14 5.62 10.38
CA GLU A 39 -13.25 6.14 11.17
C GLU A 39 -13.10 7.66 11.33
N LEU A 40 -14.14 8.38 10.91
CA LEU A 40 -14.21 9.83 11.02
C LEU A 40 -14.74 10.24 12.40
N PRO A 41 -14.47 11.48 12.87
CA PRO A 41 -14.95 11.95 14.18
C PRO A 41 -16.47 11.91 14.37
N ASN A 42 -17.24 11.83 13.27
CA ASN A 42 -18.69 11.71 13.28
C ASN A 42 -19.18 10.24 13.30
N GLY A 43 -18.28 9.27 13.48
CA GLY A 43 -18.56 7.83 13.51
C GLY A 43 -18.81 7.21 12.14
N GLN A 44 -18.65 7.96 11.04
CA GLN A 44 -18.75 7.39 9.69
C GLN A 44 -17.43 6.73 9.29
N ILE A 45 -17.52 5.66 8.50
CA ILE A 45 -16.35 5.04 7.89
C ILE A 45 -16.10 5.65 6.51
N LYS A 46 -14.91 6.19 6.33
CA LYS A 46 -14.39 6.61 5.04
C LYS A 46 -13.43 5.54 4.54
N ASN A 47 -13.78 4.90 3.43
CA ASN A 47 -12.87 3.97 2.76
C ASN A 47 -11.88 4.74 1.89
N GLU A 48 -10.62 4.32 1.91
CA GLU A 48 -9.54 4.92 1.12
C GLU A 48 -8.78 3.82 0.37
N LEU A 49 -8.49 4.09 -0.91
CA LEU A 49 -7.57 3.25 -1.68
C LEU A 49 -6.14 3.73 -1.44
N ILE A 50 -5.29 2.82 -1.00
CA ILE A 50 -3.91 3.09 -0.65
C ILE A 50 -3.00 2.26 -1.56
N ASP A 51 -2.13 2.95 -2.29
CA ASP A 51 -1.04 2.33 -3.03
C ASP A 51 0.14 2.06 -2.10
N LEU A 52 0.39 0.79 -1.80
CA LEU A 52 1.52 0.35 -1.02
C LEU A 52 2.64 -0.10 -1.96
N LYS A 53 3.79 0.59 -1.95
CA LYS A 53 4.98 0.16 -2.69
C LYS A 53 5.57 -1.09 -2.05
N VAL A 54 5.81 -2.12 -2.86
CA VAL A 54 6.36 -3.42 -2.41
C VAL A 54 7.56 -3.81 -3.27
N GLU A 55 8.31 -4.81 -2.81
CA GLU A 55 9.44 -5.38 -3.56
C GLU A 55 8.96 -6.31 -4.69
N ASP A 56 7.89 -7.06 -4.42
CA ASP A 56 7.27 -7.99 -5.36
C ASP A 56 5.75 -8.03 -5.12
N ALA A 57 4.99 -7.56 -6.10
CA ALA A 57 3.53 -7.51 -6.01
C ALA A 57 2.87 -8.91 -6.11
N SER A 58 3.54 -9.90 -6.72
CA SER A 58 2.97 -11.23 -6.95
C SER A 58 2.71 -11.99 -5.64
N ILE A 59 3.48 -11.69 -4.58
CA ILE A 59 3.27 -12.23 -3.23
C ILE A 59 1.84 -11.96 -2.72
N TYR A 60 1.22 -10.87 -3.17
CA TYR A 60 -0.08 -10.42 -2.70
C TYR A 60 -1.25 -10.97 -3.52
N ASP A 61 -1.00 -11.64 -4.65
CA ASP A 61 -2.05 -12.21 -5.47
C ASP A 61 -2.88 -13.26 -4.72
N ALA A 62 -2.23 -14.06 -3.87
CA ALA A 62 -2.89 -15.05 -3.00
C ALA A 62 -3.78 -14.42 -1.91
N PHE A 63 -3.65 -13.11 -1.70
CA PHE A 63 -4.38 -12.33 -0.71
C PHE A 63 -5.47 -11.45 -1.32
N LYS A 64 -5.68 -11.49 -2.64
CA LYS A 64 -6.76 -10.75 -3.31
C LYS A 64 -8.11 -11.01 -2.62
N ASN A 65 -8.84 -9.92 -2.38
CA ASN A 65 -10.11 -9.86 -1.65
C ASN A 65 -10.06 -10.30 -0.17
N LYS A 66 -8.86 -10.46 0.42
CA LYS A 66 -8.69 -10.77 1.84
C LYS A 66 -8.20 -9.56 2.61
N LEU A 67 -8.61 -9.48 3.87
CA LEU A 67 -8.08 -8.50 4.82
C LEU A 67 -6.69 -8.94 5.26
N ILE A 68 -5.70 -8.08 5.03
CA ILE A 68 -4.33 -8.31 5.48
C ILE A 68 -3.90 -7.25 6.47
N SER A 69 -2.88 -7.60 7.24
CA SER A 69 -2.07 -6.65 7.96
C SER A 69 -0.60 -6.72 7.53
N ILE A 70 0.04 -5.57 7.44
CA ILE A 70 1.47 -5.49 7.12
C ILE A 70 2.16 -4.32 7.83
N SER A 71 3.41 -4.57 8.22
CA SER A 71 4.29 -3.52 8.72
C SER A 71 4.87 -2.71 7.56
N CYS A 72 4.55 -1.41 7.52
CA CYS A 72 5.02 -0.50 6.50
C CYS A 72 5.70 0.74 7.11
N GLY A 73 6.43 1.45 6.26
CA GLY A 73 6.83 2.83 6.51
C GLY A 73 5.95 3.78 5.72
N ALA A 74 5.97 5.05 6.11
CA ALA A 74 5.37 6.14 5.36
C ALA A 74 6.32 7.34 5.36
N PHE A 75 6.33 8.11 4.27
CA PHE A 75 7.03 9.39 4.20
C PHE A 75 6.21 10.40 3.39
N PRO A 76 6.30 11.70 3.72
CA PRO A 76 5.64 12.74 2.95
C PRO A 76 6.33 12.93 1.59
N ALA A 77 5.54 13.04 0.53
CA ALA A 77 5.98 13.36 -0.83
C ALA A 77 5.09 14.50 -1.37
N GLY A 78 5.52 15.74 -1.11
CA GLY A 78 4.73 16.93 -1.43
C GLY A 78 3.42 16.96 -0.62
N LYS A 79 2.28 16.88 -1.32
CA LYS A 79 0.94 16.86 -0.70
C LYS A 79 0.43 15.44 -0.39
N ASN A 80 1.16 14.41 -0.81
CA ASN A 80 0.77 13.01 -0.66
C ASN A 80 1.65 12.31 0.39
N VAL A 81 1.16 11.20 0.92
CA VAL A 81 1.95 10.28 1.74
C VAL A 81 2.22 9.03 0.92
N VAL A 82 3.49 8.63 0.85
CA VAL A 82 3.89 7.39 0.18
C VAL A 82 4.07 6.31 1.22
N PHE A 83 3.34 5.21 1.05
CA PHE A 83 3.48 4.01 1.87
C PHE A 83 4.38 3.00 1.18
N TYR A 84 5.25 2.34 1.96
CA TYR A 84 6.15 1.32 1.45
C TYR A 84 6.37 0.19 2.44
N VAL A 85 6.50 -1.02 1.93
CA VAL A 85 6.86 -2.20 2.73
C VAL A 85 8.36 -2.21 2.93
N ARG A 86 8.79 -2.48 4.16
CA ARG A 86 10.23 -2.65 4.43
C ARG A 86 10.69 -4.00 3.89
N LYS A 87 11.94 -4.04 3.42
CA LYS A 87 12.56 -5.27 2.90
C LYS A 87 12.34 -6.44 3.87
N GLY A 88 11.81 -7.55 3.33
CA GLY A 88 11.55 -8.78 4.08
C GLY A 88 10.25 -8.81 4.90
N ALA A 89 9.50 -7.71 5.00
CA ALA A 89 8.18 -7.75 5.64
C ALA A 89 7.16 -8.42 4.71
N LYS A 90 6.33 -9.29 5.28
CA LYS A 90 5.31 -10.06 4.55
C LYS A 90 3.92 -9.76 5.10
N PRO A 91 2.87 -9.80 4.26
CA PRO A 91 1.50 -9.68 4.73
C PRO A 91 1.11 -10.87 5.59
N VAL A 92 0.28 -10.62 6.60
CA VAL A 92 -0.41 -11.65 7.38
C VAL A 92 -1.92 -11.49 7.19
N LEU A 93 -2.67 -12.58 7.19
CA LEU A 93 -4.14 -12.49 7.22
C LEU A 93 -4.58 -11.86 8.54
N ALA A 94 -5.47 -10.88 8.46
CA ALA A 94 -6.01 -10.23 9.65
C ALA A 94 -7.28 -10.92 10.17
N ASP A 95 -7.94 -11.76 9.34
CA ASP A 95 -9.15 -12.52 9.67
C ASP A 95 -8.95 -13.66 10.71
N GLY A 96 -7.85 -13.63 11.47
CA GLY A 96 -7.49 -14.66 12.45
C GLY A 96 -7.11 -14.13 13.84
N LEU A 97 -7.44 -12.87 14.14
CA LEU A 97 -7.29 -12.26 15.47
C LEU A 97 -8.64 -12.21 16.22
#